data_AF-A0AAV6SHE8-F1
#
_entry.id   AF-A0AAV6SHE8-F1
#
_cell.length_a   1.000
_cell.length_b   1.000
_cell.length_c   1.000
_cell.angle_alpha   90.00
_cell.angle_beta   90.00
_cell.angle_gamma   90.00
#
_symmetry.space_group_name_H-M   'P 1'
#
loop_
_entity.id
_entity.type
_entity.pdbx_description
1 polymer ?
#
loop_
_entity_poly.entity_id
_entity_poly.type
_entity_poly.pdbx_seq_one_letter_code
_entity_poly.pdbx_strand_id
1 'polypeptide(L)'
;MAPSIDRQGYWGRPTSTLDWCEENYVVSSYIAEFWNTVSNLIMILPPICGAIQTYRNGLEFRYICSFLGLAAVGVGSWFFHMTLLYEMQLLDELPMIYSTCVFVYCLYECFKQENSISLFPIALLIIFSVSVTVVYLQWKEPVFHQVMYGALVACLVMRSIFIVTWVYPWLRPLCYTSLGIFLLGFLLWNIDNIFCDSLRASRQMLPPAVGVVTQFHAWWHIFTGLGSYLHILLSLQIRSTYLKYRPNVKFLCGVWPTLHIEPQKTS
;
A
#
# COMPACT_ATOMS: atom_id res chain seq x y z
N MET A 1 14.50 17.35 -4.94
CA MET A 1 14.93 16.84 -6.26
C MET A 1 16.43 16.88 -6.30
N ALA A 2 17.06 15.71 -6.32
CA ALA A 2 18.51 15.62 -6.22
C ALA A 2 19.16 15.66 -7.62
N PRO A 3 20.18 16.48 -7.87
CA PRO A 3 20.95 16.42 -9.11
C PRO A 3 21.91 15.23 -9.01
N SER A 4 21.60 14.17 -9.76
CA SER A 4 22.41 12.96 -9.86
C SER A 4 23.46 13.14 -10.98
N ILE A 5 24.72 12.83 -10.70
CA ILE A 5 25.67 12.47 -11.76
C ILE A 5 25.17 11.13 -12.29
N ASP A 6 24.23 11.18 -13.24
CA ASP A 6 23.49 10.02 -13.72
C ASP A 6 24.46 9.00 -14.33
N ARG A 7 24.65 7.88 -13.64
CA ARG A 7 25.14 6.67 -14.28
C ARG A 7 24.11 6.28 -15.34
N GLN A 8 24.57 6.11 -16.58
CA GLN A 8 23.70 5.72 -17.67
C GLN A 8 23.17 4.30 -17.43
N GLY A 9 21.89 4.20 -17.05
CA GLY A 9 21.21 2.93 -16.81
C GLY A 9 20.63 2.28 -18.06
N TYR A 10 20.19 1.03 -17.92
CA TYR A 10 19.66 0.22 -19.02
C TYR A 10 18.38 0.80 -19.65
N TRP A 11 17.48 1.39 -18.85
CA TRP A 11 16.14 1.83 -19.28
C TRP A 11 16.11 3.23 -19.93
N GLY A 12 17.27 3.86 -20.11
CA GLY A 12 17.37 5.22 -20.65
C GLY A 12 17.37 6.30 -19.57
N ARG A 13 17.09 7.54 -19.99
CA ARG A 13 17.06 8.69 -19.07
C ARG A 13 15.73 8.71 -18.30
N PRO A 14 15.74 9.01 -16.99
CA PRO A 14 14.51 9.23 -16.22
C PRO A 14 13.60 10.26 -16.89
N THR A 15 12.30 9.97 -16.92
CA THR A 15 11.26 10.86 -17.46
C THR A 15 10.14 11.15 -16.46
N SER A 16 10.16 10.49 -15.31
CA SER A 16 9.26 10.72 -14.19
C SER A 16 9.32 12.17 -13.68
N THR A 17 8.24 12.61 -13.05
CA THR A 17 8.22 13.94 -12.40
C THR A 17 8.97 13.93 -11.07
N LEU A 18 9.31 12.75 -10.56
CA LEU A 18 9.95 12.49 -9.27
C LEU A 18 11.17 11.58 -9.44
N ASP A 19 12.20 11.83 -8.64
CA ASP A 19 13.38 10.99 -8.44
C ASP A 19 13.68 11.02 -6.94
N TRP A 20 13.81 9.84 -6.31
CA TRP A 20 13.86 9.75 -4.84
C TRP A 20 15.29 9.88 -4.33
N CYS A 21 15.46 9.75 -3.01
CA CYS A 21 16.77 9.96 -2.41
C CYS A 21 17.76 8.81 -2.65
N GLU A 22 17.33 7.64 -3.09
CA GLU A 22 18.25 6.56 -3.46
C GLU A 22 19.07 6.95 -4.70
N GLU A 23 20.34 6.55 -4.76
CA GLU A 23 21.20 6.86 -5.89
C GLU A 23 21.00 5.90 -7.07
N ASN A 24 20.75 6.48 -8.25
CA ASN A 24 20.39 5.73 -9.46
C ASN A 24 21.51 4.81 -9.99
N TYR A 25 21.15 3.56 -10.24
CA TYR A 25 21.98 2.51 -10.84
C TYR A 25 23.30 2.23 -10.08
N VAL A 26 23.32 2.44 -8.77
CA VAL A 26 24.51 2.20 -7.94
C VAL A 26 24.76 0.71 -7.70
N VAL A 27 23.70 -0.07 -7.44
CA VAL A 27 23.79 -1.51 -7.14
C VAL A 27 23.72 -2.36 -8.42
N SER A 28 22.90 -1.96 -9.40
CA SER A 28 22.69 -2.68 -10.65
C SER A 28 22.49 -1.70 -11.80
N SER A 29 22.98 -2.03 -13.01
CA SER A 29 22.70 -1.25 -14.22
C SER A 29 21.28 -1.43 -14.76
N TYR A 30 20.55 -2.44 -14.27
CA TYR A 30 19.18 -2.77 -14.72
C TYR A 30 18.08 -2.22 -13.82
N ILE A 31 18.41 -1.81 -12.59
CA ILE A 31 17.46 -1.33 -11.58
C ILE A 31 17.97 0.02 -11.07
N ALA A 32 17.22 1.10 -11.31
CA ALA A 32 17.62 2.45 -10.93
C ALA A 32 17.76 2.59 -9.42
N GLU A 33 16.67 2.43 -8.67
CA GLU A 33 16.68 2.52 -7.21
C GLU A 33 16.50 1.12 -6.62
N PHE A 34 17.61 0.43 -6.34
CA PHE A 34 17.60 -0.99 -6.04
C PHE A 34 16.79 -1.33 -4.77
N TRP A 35 17.01 -0.62 -3.68
CA TRP A 35 16.35 -0.89 -2.41
C TRP A 35 14.88 -0.47 -2.42
N ASN A 36 14.58 0.67 -3.04
CA ASN A 36 13.20 1.09 -3.29
C ASN A 36 12.46 0.08 -4.18
N THR A 37 13.14 -0.53 -5.15
CA THR A 37 12.54 -1.56 -6.01
C THR A 37 12.25 -2.85 -5.25
N VAL A 38 13.25 -3.47 -4.61
CA VAL A 38 13.08 -4.81 -4.00
C VAL A 38 12.23 -4.81 -2.74
N SER A 39 12.15 -3.67 -2.04
CA SER A 39 11.26 -3.52 -0.88
C SER A 39 9.78 -3.72 -1.21
N ASN A 40 9.38 -3.52 -2.47
CA ASN A 40 8.01 -3.73 -2.94
C ASN A 40 7.54 -5.20 -2.90
N LEU A 41 8.44 -6.18 -2.76
CA LEU A 41 8.07 -7.60 -2.63
C LEU A 41 7.03 -7.85 -1.52
N ILE A 42 7.09 -7.07 -0.45
CA ILE A 42 6.16 -7.14 0.69
C ILE A 42 4.74 -6.68 0.35
N MET A 43 4.59 -5.85 -0.68
CA MET A 43 3.31 -5.41 -1.21
C MET A 43 2.79 -6.36 -2.30
N ILE A 44 3.61 -7.29 -2.79
CA ILE A 44 3.24 -8.20 -3.87
C ILE A 44 2.91 -9.60 -3.34
N LEU A 45 3.92 -10.27 -2.76
CA LEU A 45 3.79 -11.70 -2.44
C LEU A 45 2.73 -11.96 -1.35
N PRO A 46 2.77 -11.25 -0.20
CA PRO A 46 1.80 -11.54 0.84
C PRO A 46 0.36 -11.19 0.49
N PRO A 47 0.05 -10.05 -0.19
CA PRO A 47 -1.30 -9.79 -0.68
C PRO A 47 -1.78 -10.83 -1.70
N ILE A 48 -0.94 -11.33 -2.61
CA ILE A 48 -1.32 -12.44 -3.51
C ILE A 48 -1.72 -13.68 -2.71
N CYS A 49 -0.94 -14.06 -1.70
CA CYS A 49 -1.29 -15.15 -0.79
C CYS A 49 -2.62 -14.90 -0.06
N GLY A 50 -2.85 -13.67 0.40
CA GLY A 50 -4.11 -13.23 1.02
C GLY A 50 -5.30 -13.35 0.08
N ALA A 51 -5.15 -12.97 -1.19
CA ALA A 51 -6.19 -13.11 -2.22
C ALA A 51 -6.54 -14.58 -2.47
N ILE A 52 -5.53 -15.45 -2.64
CA ILE A 52 -5.72 -16.89 -2.86
C ILE A 52 -6.43 -17.52 -1.66
N GLN A 53 -6.05 -17.15 -0.44
CA GLN A 53 -6.69 -17.68 0.77
C GLN A 53 -8.14 -17.19 0.91
N THR A 54 -8.39 -15.91 0.64
CA THR A 54 -9.73 -15.31 0.65
C THR A 54 -10.66 -16.04 -0.32
N TYR A 55 -10.17 -16.33 -1.53
CA TYR A 55 -10.87 -17.13 -2.53
C TYR A 55 -11.15 -18.56 -2.04
N ARG A 56 -10.13 -19.26 -1.51
CA ARG A 56 -10.27 -20.63 -0.99
C ARG A 56 -11.26 -20.74 0.16
N ASN A 57 -11.38 -19.70 0.97
CA ASN A 57 -12.33 -19.64 2.09
C ASN A 57 -13.75 -19.24 1.64
N GLY A 58 -13.99 -18.99 0.35
CA GLY A 58 -15.31 -18.60 -0.17
C GLY A 58 -15.77 -17.22 0.30
N LEU A 59 -14.84 -16.33 0.63
CA LEU A 59 -15.14 -14.98 1.12
C LEU A 59 -15.49 -14.02 -0.03
N GLU A 60 -16.14 -12.91 0.31
CA GLU A 60 -16.68 -11.97 -0.68
C GLU A 60 -15.60 -11.42 -1.63
N PHE A 61 -15.91 -11.39 -2.93
CA PHE A 61 -15.00 -11.00 -4.01
C PHE A 61 -14.32 -9.64 -3.80
N ARG A 62 -15.02 -8.68 -3.18
CA ARG A 62 -14.46 -7.35 -2.87
C ARG A 62 -13.18 -7.40 -2.03
N TYR A 63 -13.01 -8.40 -1.17
CA TYR A 63 -11.80 -8.57 -0.37
C TYR A 63 -10.66 -9.22 -1.17
N ILE A 64 -10.98 -10.06 -2.16
CA ILE A 64 -10.00 -10.53 -3.15
C ILE A 64 -9.48 -9.33 -3.93
N CYS A 65 -10.38 -8.44 -4.39
CA CYS A 65 -10.00 -7.19 -5.05
C CYS A 65 -9.14 -6.29 -4.16
N SER A 66 -9.41 -6.19 -2.85
CA SER A 66 -8.56 -5.42 -1.94
C SER A 66 -7.12 -5.94 -1.94
N PHE A 67 -6.93 -7.26 -1.77
CA PHE A 67 -5.59 -7.85 -1.77
C PHE A 67 -4.88 -7.72 -3.12
N LEU A 68 -5.59 -7.95 -4.23
CA LEU A 68 -5.03 -7.77 -5.56
C LEU A 68 -4.73 -6.30 -5.89
N GLY A 69 -5.50 -5.36 -5.36
CA GLY A 69 -5.23 -3.93 -5.47
C GLY A 69 -3.91 -3.55 -4.82
N LEU A 70 -3.66 -4.03 -3.58
CA LEU A 70 -2.37 -3.83 -2.91
C LEU A 70 -1.21 -4.47 -3.69
N ALA A 71 -1.41 -5.67 -4.26
CA ALA A 71 -0.43 -6.30 -5.14
C ALA A 71 -0.16 -5.47 -6.41
N ALA A 72 -1.19 -4.88 -7.01
CA ALA A 72 -1.05 -4.02 -8.18
C ALA A 72 -0.24 -2.75 -7.86
N VAL A 73 -0.45 -2.13 -6.69
CA VAL A 73 0.38 -1.02 -6.19
C VAL A 73 1.84 -1.47 -6.08
N GLY A 74 2.11 -2.61 -5.45
CA GLY A 74 3.47 -3.12 -5.30
C GLY A 74 4.16 -3.42 -6.64
N VAL A 75 3.44 -3.99 -7.61
CA VAL A 75 3.95 -4.24 -8.96
C VAL A 75 4.25 -2.94 -9.69
N GLY A 76 3.34 -1.96 -9.62
CA GLY A 76 3.53 -0.63 -10.19
C GLY A 76 4.76 0.07 -9.62
N SER A 77 4.86 0.13 -8.30
CA SER A 77 6.01 0.69 -7.58
C SER A 77 7.32 0.01 -7.97
N TRP A 78 7.34 -1.33 -8.08
CA TRP A 78 8.52 -2.05 -8.56
C TRP A 78 8.96 -1.54 -9.93
N PHE A 79 8.05 -1.48 -10.91
CA PHE A 79 8.39 -1.02 -12.25
C PHE A 79 8.80 0.45 -12.28
N PHE A 80 8.18 1.29 -11.44
CA PHE A 80 8.56 2.68 -11.32
C PHE A 80 9.99 2.85 -10.81
N HIS A 81 10.32 2.31 -9.63
CA HIS A 81 11.67 2.44 -9.05
C HIS A 81 12.76 1.73 -9.86
N MET A 82 12.39 0.72 -10.64
CA MET A 82 13.33 0.05 -11.54
C MET A 82 13.72 0.93 -12.74
N THR A 83 12.79 1.75 -13.24
CA THR A 83 12.93 2.42 -14.55
C THR A 83 12.97 3.96 -14.50
N LEU A 84 12.32 4.58 -13.50
CA LEU A 84 12.08 6.01 -13.38
C LEU A 84 11.43 6.64 -14.63
N LEU A 85 10.55 5.87 -15.29
CA LEU A 85 9.78 6.33 -16.43
C LEU A 85 8.40 6.83 -16.01
N TYR A 86 7.92 7.89 -16.67
CA TYR A 86 6.63 8.51 -16.35
C TYR A 86 5.45 7.53 -16.48
N GLU A 87 5.48 6.63 -17.47
CA GLU A 87 4.46 5.62 -17.66
C GLU A 87 4.39 4.63 -16.49
N MET A 88 5.55 4.30 -15.90
CA MET A 88 5.63 3.41 -14.76
C MET A 88 5.29 4.14 -13.45
N GLN A 89 5.59 5.44 -13.36
CA GLN A 89 5.11 6.29 -12.27
C GLN A 89 3.57 6.29 -12.20
N LEU A 90 2.89 6.39 -13.35
CA LEU A 90 1.42 6.27 -13.40
C LEU A 90 0.93 4.89 -12.95
N LEU A 91 1.68 3.83 -13.27
CA LEU A 91 1.38 2.47 -12.85
C LEU A 91 1.58 2.25 -11.34
N ASP A 92 2.39 3.07 -10.68
CA ASP A 92 2.54 3.08 -9.22
C ASP A 92 1.43 3.91 -8.55
N GLU A 93 1.34 5.19 -8.91
CA GLU A 93 0.54 6.17 -8.18
C GLU A 93 -0.98 6.00 -8.41
N LEU A 94 -1.43 5.68 -9.63
CA LEU A 94 -2.87 5.57 -9.91
C LEU A 94 -3.52 4.36 -9.20
N PRO A 95 -2.91 3.15 -9.19
CA PRO A 95 -3.43 2.03 -8.40
C PRO A 95 -3.55 2.30 -6.90
N MET A 96 -2.76 3.22 -6.33
CA MET A 96 -2.94 3.61 -4.93
C MET A 96 -4.32 4.21 -4.69
N ILE A 97 -4.79 5.09 -5.60
CA ILE A 97 -6.13 5.68 -5.55
C ILE A 97 -7.20 4.60 -5.73
N TYR A 98 -7.06 3.77 -6.77
CA TYR A 98 -8.07 2.75 -7.12
C TYR A 98 -8.23 1.70 -6.00
N SER A 99 -7.11 1.22 -5.46
CA SER A 99 -7.11 0.22 -4.39
C SER A 99 -7.70 0.80 -3.11
N THR A 100 -7.38 2.06 -2.80
CA THR A 100 -7.93 2.72 -1.60
C THR A 100 -9.43 2.99 -1.75
N CYS A 101 -9.93 3.29 -2.95
CA CYS A 101 -11.36 3.31 -3.22
C CYS A 101 -12.03 1.96 -2.91
N VAL A 102 -11.41 0.83 -3.31
CA VAL A 102 -11.91 -0.51 -2.96
C VAL A 102 -11.89 -0.73 -1.44
N PHE A 103 -10.84 -0.29 -0.74
CA PHE A 103 -10.77 -0.40 0.73
C PHE A 103 -11.88 0.41 1.41
N VAL A 104 -12.15 1.63 0.93
CA VAL A 104 -13.23 2.49 1.41
C VAL A 104 -14.56 1.79 1.22
N TYR A 105 -14.83 1.25 0.03
CA TYR A 105 -16.04 0.49 -0.25
C TYR A 105 -16.20 -0.68 0.73
N CYS A 106 -15.18 -1.53 0.88
CA CYS A 106 -15.21 -2.68 1.77
C CYS A 106 -15.51 -2.29 3.23
N LEU A 107 -14.90 -1.22 3.73
CA LEU A 107 -15.04 -0.79 5.12
C LEU A 107 -16.38 -0.07 5.41
N TYR A 108 -16.91 0.69 4.46
CA TYR A 108 -18.21 1.36 4.64
C TYR A 108 -19.38 0.38 4.49
N GLU A 109 -19.23 -0.63 3.64
CA GLU A 109 -20.24 -1.64 3.36
C GLU A 109 -20.05 -2.94 4.20
N CYS A 110 -19.24 -2.90 5.26
CA CYS A 110 -18.92 -4.07 6.08
C CYS A 110 -20.11 -4.59 6.92
N PHE A 111 -21.09 -3.72 7.22
CA PHE A 111 -22.28 -4.02 8.03
C PHE A 111 -23.57 -4.17 7.21
N LYS A 112 -23.46 -4.36 5.90
CA LYS A 112 -24.60 -4.58 5.01
C LYS A 112 -24.97 -6.05 4.93
N GLN A 113 -26.19 -6.37 4.50
CA GLN A 113 -26.58 -7.76 4.30
C GLN A 113 -25.64 -8.45 3.28
N GLU A 114 -25.38 -9.73 3.48
CA GLU A 114 -24.63 -10.54 2.51
C GLU A 114 -25.29 -10.47 1.13
N ASN A 115 -24.48 -10.42 0.07
CA ASN A 115 -24.90 -10.27 -1.33
C ASN A 115 -25.65 -8.97 -1.67
N SER A 116 -25.75 -8.00 -0.75
CA SER A 116 -26.29 -6.68 -1.08
C SER A 116 -25.20 -5.81 -1.74
N ILE A 117 -25.50 -5.24 -2.90
CA ILE A 117 -24.58 -4.34 -3.63
C ILE A 117 -25.15 -2.93 -3.59
N SER A 118 -24.42 -2.00 -2.98
CA SER A 118 -24.80 -0.58 -2.98
C SER A 118 -24.16 0.13 -4.17
N LEU A 119 -24.97 0.46 -5.17
CA LEU A 119 -24.50 1.14 -6.39
C LEU A 119 -24.05 2.58 -6.14
N PHE A 120 -24.65 3.27 -5.18
CA PHE A 120 -24.32 4.66 -4.86
C PHE A 120 -22.84 4.86 -4.46
N PRO A 121 -22.28 4.17 -3.45
CA PRO A 121 -20.86 4.32 -3.11
C PRO A 121 -19.93 3.85 -4.25
N ILE A 122 -20.32 2.83 -5.03
CA ILE A 122 -19.54 2.40 -6.20
C ILE A 122 -19.44 3.53 -7.22
N ALA A 123 -20.57 4.12 -7.61
CA ALA A 123 -20.60 5.22 -8.57
C ALA A 123 -19.80 6.43 -8.06
N LEU A 124 -19.96 6.80 -6.79
CA LEU A 124 -19.22 7.91 -6.18
C LEU A 124 -17.70 7.69 -6.22
N LEU A 125 -17.24 6.49 -5.86
CA LEU A 125 -15.81 6.16 -5.84
C LEU A 125 -15.21 6.08 -7.24
N ILE A 126 -15.96 5.58 -8.23
CA ILE A 126 -15.54 5.59 -9.64
C ILE A 126 -15.43 7.02 -10.17
N ILE A 127 -16.43 7.86 -9.91
CA ILE A 127 -16.40 9.28 -10.32
C ILE A 127 -15.18 9.98 -9.69
N PHE A 128 -14.93 9.74 -8.40
CA PHE A 128 -13.76 10.27 -7.71
C PHE A 128 -12.46 9.81 -8.37
N SER A 129 -12.26 8.49 -8.55
CA SER A 129 -11.01 7.95 -9.08
C SER A 129 -10.74 8.39 -10.52
N VAL A 130 -11.78 8.45 -11.37
CA VAL A 130 -11.66 8.94 -12.75
C VAL A 130 -11.32 10.43 -12.75
N SER A 131 -11.96 11.24 -11.91
CA SER A 131 -11.69 12.68 -11.82
C SER A 131 -10.24 12.94 -11.38
N VAL A 132 -9.76 12.24 -10.35
CA VAL A 132 -8.35 12.33 -9.91
C VAL A 132 -7.41 11.93 -11.03
N THR A 133 -7.70 10.84 -11.75
CA THR A 133 -6.86 10.37 -12.87
C THR A 133 -6.77 11.41 -13.99
N VAL A 134 -7.92 11.96 -14.42
CA VAL A 134 -7.95 12.96 -15.49
C VAL A 134 -7.17 14.21 -15.10
N VAL A 135 -7.41 14.75 -13.90
CA VAL A 135 -6.68 15.94 -13.43
C VAL A 135 -5.19 15.65 -13.31
N TYR A 136 -4.81 14.48 -12.79
CA TYR A 136 -3.41 14.12 -12.60
C TYR A 136 -2.65 13.98 -13.92
N LEU A 137 -3.27 13.40 -14.95
CA LEU A 137 -2.67 13.28 -16.28
C LEU A 137 -2.47 14.64 -16.98
N GLN A 138 -3.34 15.61 -16.71
CA GLN A 138 -3.26 16.95 -17.31
C GLN A 138 -2.27 17.85 -16.56
N TRP A 139 -2.30 17.83 -15.22
CA TRP A 139 -1.49 18.73 -14.39
C TRP A 139 -0.11 18.16 -14.06
N LYS A 140 0.02 16.83 -13.92
CA LYS A 140 1.27 16.13 -13.58
C LYS A 140 1.94 16.63 -12.28
N GLU A 141 1.14 17.17 -11.36
CA GLU A 141 1.61 17.69 -10.08
C GLU A 141 1.50 16.60 -9.00
N PRO A 142 2.62 16.02 -8.51
CA PRO A 142 2.60 14.92 -7.54
C PRO A 142 1.92 15.28 -6.21
N VAL A 143 2.01 16.56 -5.79
CA VAL A 143 1.36 17.01 -4.54
C VAL A 143 -0.16 16.87 -4.64
N PHE A 144 -0.75 17.08 -5.81
CA PHE A 144 -2.19 16.85 -6.01
C PHE A 144 -2.56 15.39 -5.75
N HIS A 145 -1.80 14.44 -6.28
CA HIS A 145 -2.02 13.01 -6.01
C HIS A 145 -1.92 12.71 -4.51
N GLN A 146 -0.86 13.19 -3.85
CA GLN A 146 -0.63 12.96 -2.42
C GLN A 146 -1.79 13.45 -1.55
N VAL A 147 -2.35 14.63 -1.86
CA VAL A 147 -3.51 15.19 -1.14
C VAL A 147 -4.76 14.35 -1.37
N MET A 148 -5.04 13.92 -2.60
CA MET A 148 -6.20 13.08 -2.92
C MET A 148 -6.11 11.70 -2.28
N TYR A 149 -4.92 11.08 -2.31
CA TYR A 149 -4.65 9.82 -1.62
C TYR A 149 -4.80 9.98 -0.10
N GLY A 150 -4.21 11.03 0.47
CA GLY A 150 -4.32 11.35 1.90
C GLY A 150 -5.77 11.54 2.36
N ALA A 151 -6.62 12.15 1.54
CA ALA A 151 -8.05 12.28 1.82
C ALA A 151 -8.76 10.91 1.90
N LEU A 152 -8.50 10.00 0.96
CA LEU A 152 -9.04 8.63 1.02
C LEU A 152 -8.55 7.86 2.26
N VAL A 153 -7.25 7.97 2.58
CA VAL A 153 -6.68 7.35 3.78
C VAL A 153 -7.31 7.92 5.05
N ALA A 154 -7.53 9.23 5.11
CA ALA A 154 -8.22 9.87 6.24
C ALA A 154 -9.64 9.32 6.42
N CYS A 155 -10.41 9.13 5.33
CA CYS A 155 -11.72 8.49 5.37
C CYS A 155 -11.64 7.07 5.95
N LEU A 156 -10.65 6.27 5.52
CA LEU A 156 -10.43 4.92 6.08
C LEU A 156 -10.10 4.94 7.56
N VAL A 157 -9.19 5.82 7.98
CA VAL A 157 -8.75 5.93 9.37
C VAL A 157 -9.91 6.35 10.27
N MET A 158 -10.65 7.40 9.90
CA MET A 158 -11.83 7.85 10.65
C MET A 158 -12.86 6.73 10.82
N ARG A 159 -13.18 6.01 9.74
CA ARG A 159 -14.12 4.89 9.80
C ARG A 159 -13.60 3.73 10.64
N SER A 160 -12.31 3.40 10.53
CA SER A 160 -11.68 2.32 11.29
C SER A 160 -11.71 2.63 12.78
N ILE A 161 -11.33 3.86 13.18
CA ILE A 161 -11.38 4.35 14.57
C ILE A 161 -12.82 4.30 15.11
N PHE A 162 -13.81 4.73 14.32
CA PHE A 162 -15.21 4.64 14.72
C PHE A 162 -15.60 3.20 15.05
N ILE A 163 -15.29 2.25 14.17
CA ILE A 163 -15.65 0.84 14.34
C ILE A 163 -14.98 0.25 15.59
N VAL A 164 -13.67 0.46 15.79
CA VAL A 164 -12.96 -0.12 16.94
C VAL A 164 -13.19 0.63 18.25
N THR A 165 -13.73 1.86 18.20
CA THR A 165 -14.13 2.57 19.42
C THR A 165 -15.50 2.11 19.89
N TRP A 166 -16.47 2.03 18.97
CA TRP A 166 -17.89 1.93 19.30
C TRP A 166 -18.56 0.59 18.98
N VAL A 167 -18.02 -0.19 18.04
CA VAL A 167 -18.66 -1.42 17.53
C VAL A 167 -17.89 -2.67 17.98
N TYR A 168 -16.60 -2.77 17.65
CA TYR A 168 -15.76 -3.94 17.94
C TYR A 168 -14.46 -3.55 18.68
N PRO A 169 -14.52 -3.22 19.99
CA PRO A 169 -13.35 -2.78 20.77
C PRO A 169 -12.19 -3.76 20.85
N TRP A 170 -12.44 -5.06 20.71
CA TRP A 170 -11.39 -6.08 20.71
C TRP A 170 -10.49 -6.03 19.47
N LEU A 171 -10.89 -5.32 18.40
CA LEU A 171 -10.08 -5.13 17.19
C LEU A 171 -9.14 -3.91 17.28
N ARG A 172 -9.15 -3.18 18.40
CA ARG A 172 -8.26 -2.03 18.64
C ARG A 172 -6.78 -2.34 18.42
N PRO A 173 -6.21 -3.47 18.93
CA PRO A 173 -4.79 -3.77 18.72
C PRO A 173 -4.44 -3.85 17.24
N LEU A 174 -5.21 -4.59 16.43
CA LEU A 174 -4.97 -4.72 15.00
C LEU A 174 -5.08 -3.36 14.28
N CYS A 175 -6.10 -2.57 14.60
CA CYS A 175 -6.30 -1.24 14.02
C CYS A 175 -5.16 -0.28 14.34
N TYR A 176 -4.76 -0.18 15.62
CA TYR A 176 -3.69 0.74 16.01
C TYR A 176 -2.30 0.26 15.60
N THR A 177 -2.08 -1.05 15.49
CA THR A 177 -0.86 -1.60 14.88
C THR A 177 -0.78 -1.26 13.39
N SER A 178 -1.86 -1.48 12.63
CA SER A 178 -1.93 -1.08 11.21
C SER A 178 -1.65 0.42 11.03
N LEU A 179 -2.34 1.27 11.79
CA LEU A 179 -2.17 2.72 11.74
C LEU A 179 -0.76 3.17 12.16
N GLY A 180 -0.24 2.64 13.27
CA GLY A 180 1.07 3.01 13.79
C GLY A 180 2.21 2.65 12.83
N ILE A 181 2.15 1.46 12.23
CA ILE A 181 3.14 1.04 11.22
C ILE A 181 3.03 1.93 9.97
N PHE A 182 1.81 2.20 9.48
CA PHE A 182 1.62 3.08 8.34
C PHE A 182 2.17 4.49 8.57
N LEU A 183 1.90 5.08 9.74
CA LEU A 183 2.42 6.40 10.13
C LEU A 183 3.94 6.42 10.31
N LEU A 184 4.53 5.34 10.82
CA LEU A 184 5.99 5.20 10.88
C LEU A 184 6.59 5.21 9.47
N GLY A 185 5.98 4.49 8.54
CA GLY A 185 6.34 4.59 7.13
C GLY A 185 6.29 6.04 6.67
N PHE A 186 5.16 6.73 6.88
CA PHE A 186 4.97 8.12 6.43
C PHE A 186 6.00 9.08 7.01
N LEU A 187 6.38 8.89 8.27
CA LEU A 187 7.46 9.63 8.90
C LEU A 187 8.79 9.42 8.15
N LEU A 188 9.16 8.16 7.87
CA LEU A 188 10.39 7.84 7.15
C LEU A 188 10.39 8.40 5.73
N TRP A 189 9.26 8.35 5.03
CA TRP A 189 9.09 8.99 3.72
C TRP A 189 9.40 10.49 3.76
N ASN A 190 8.89 11.22 4.77
CA ASN A 190 9.19 12.64 4.94
C ASN A 190 10.68 12.89 5.27
N ILE A 191 11.29 12.04 6.10
CA ILE A 191 12.71 12.17 6.43
C ILE A 191 13.58 11.97 5.17
N ASP A 192 13.25 10.98 4.34
CA ASP A 192 13.94 10.71 3.07
C ASP A 192 13.88 11.92 2.13
N ASN A 193 12.72 12.57 2.03
CA ASN A 193 12.52 13.74 1.17
C ASN A 193 13.21 15.01 1.71
N ILE A 194 13.08 15.30 3.01
CA ILE A 194 13.54 16.56 3.60
C ILE A 194 15.06 16.54 3.86
N PHE A 195 15.59 15.41 4.32
CA PHE A 195 16.99 15.29 4.74
C PHE A 195 17.86 14.57 3.70
N CYS A 196 17.45 14.51 2.44
CA CYS A 196 18.09 13.70 1.42
C CYS A 196 19.60 13.96 1.28
N ASP A 197 20.01 15.23 1.20
CA ASP A 197 21.43 15.58 1.04
C ASP A 197 22.27 15.10 2.23
N SER A 198 21.72 15.19 3.44
CA SER A 198 22.37 14.71 4.67
C SER A 198 22.45 13.19 4.71
N LEU A 199 21.40 12.50 4.24
CA LEU A 199 21.37 11.05 4.13
C LEU A 199 22.43 10.58 3.13
N ARG A 200 22.43 11.10 1.90
CA ARG A 200 23.43 10.78 0.87
C ARG A 200 24.86 11.05 1.34
N ALA A 201 25.12 12.20 1.97
CA ALA A 201 26.44 12.49 2.53
C ALA A 201 26.86 11.46 3.59
N SER A 202 25.93 11.02 4.44
CA SER A 202 26.19 9.99 5.43
C SER A 202 26.49 8.63 4.79
N ARG A 203 25.79 8.26 3.72
CA ARG A 203 26.01 7.00 2.96
C ARG A 203 27.39 6.93 2.31
N GLN A 204 27.97 8.07 1.94
CA GLN A 204 29.32 8.14 1.37
C GLN A 204 30.44 7.98 2.42
N MET A 205 30.19 8.38 3.67
CA MET A 205 31.20 8.37 4.74
C MET A 205 31.12 7.13 5.64
N LEU A 206 29.95 6.52 5.77
CA LEU A 206 29.69 5.43 6.72
C LEU A 206 29.71 4.04 6.04
N PRO A 207 29.81 2.94 6.82
CA PRO A 207 29.87 1.59 6.27
C PRO A 207 28.64 1.26 5.40
N PRO A 208 28.78 0.34 4.42
CA PRO A 208 27.70 -0.03 3.49
C PRO A 208 26.38 -0.43 4.16
N ALA A 209 26.43 -1.02 5.35
CA ALA A 209 25.24 -1.37 6.13
C ALA A 209 24.38 -0.14 6.48
N VAL A 210 25.01 1.00 6.79
CA VAL A 210 24.31 2.28 7.02
C VAL A 210 23.69 2.77 5.71
N GLY A 211 24.37 2.54 4.59
CA GLY A 211 23.86 2.77 3.23
C GLY A 211 22.49 2.14 3.00
N VAL A 212 22.31 0.87 3.41
CA VAL A 212 21.05 0.13 3.26
C VAL A 212 20.00 0.62 4.26
N VAL A 213 20.37 0.79 5.54
CA VAL A 213 19.42 1.16 6.61
C VAL A 213 18.85 2.56 6.41
N THR A 214 19.60 3.47 5.80
CA THR A 214 19.17 4.85 5.56
C THR A 214 18.35 5.04 4.27
N GLN A 215 17.98 3.97 3.56
CA GLN A 215 17.02 4.02 2.44
C GLN A 215 15.60 4.13 2.99
N PHE A 216 15.23 5.31 3.51
CA PHE A 216 13.99 5.50 4.24
C PHE A 216 12.75 5.42 3.35
N HIS A 217 12.88 5.69 2.06
CA HIS A 217 11.82 5.42 1.09
C HIS A 217 11.55 3.91 0.92
N ALA A 218 12.58 3.06 0.92
CA ALA A 218 12.40 1.61 0.91
C ALA A 218 11.69 1.11 2.19
N TRP A 219 12.00 1.70 3.35
CA TRP A 219 11.27 1.40 4.59
C TRP A 219 9.81 1.88 4.54
N TRP A 220 9.52 2.97 3.84
CA TRP A 220 8.15 3.40 3.57
C TRP A 220 7.35 2.31 2.84
N HIS A 221 7.90 1.66 1.81
CA HIS A 221 7.23 0.53 1.13
C HIS A 221 6.94 -0.63 2.09
N ILE A 222 7.91 -0.98 2.92
CA ILE A 222 7.76 -2.07 3.90
C ILE A 222 6.65 -1.77 4.90
N PHE A 223 6.69 -0.59 5.50
CA PHE A 223 5.75 -0.22 6.56
C PHE A 223 4.36 0.08 6.03
N THR A 224 4.23 0.82 4.93
CA THR A 224 2.90 1.07 4.34
C THR A 224 2.31 -0.19 3.71
N GLY A 225 3.13 -1.05 3.11
CA GLY A 225 2.69 -2.34 2.60
C GLY A 225 2.13 -3.24 3.70
N LEU A 226 2.87 -3.38 4.81
CA LEU A 226 2.40 -4.11 5.98
C LEU A 226 1.18 -3.44 6.63
N GLY A 227 1.19 -2.12 6.79
CA GLY A 227 0.08 -1.35 7.35
C GLY A 227 -1.22 -1.54 6.57
N SER A 228 -1.15 -1.42 5.24
CA SER A 228 -2.26 -1.66 4.31
C SER A 228 -2.73 -3.10 4.34
N TYR A 229 -1.82 -4.08 4.35
CA TYR A 229 -2.18 -5.49 4.48
C TYR A 229 -2.95 -5.78 5.79
N LEU A 230 -2.47 -5.24 6.92
CA LEU A 230 -3.14 -5.36 8.22
C LEU A 230 -4.50 -4.64 8.23
N HIS A 231 -4.66 -3.53 7.50
CA HIS A 231 -5.94 -2.86 7.33
C HIS A 231 -6.94 -3.72 6.55
N ILE A 232 -6.51 -4.38 5.48
CA ILE A 232 -7.36 -5.32 4.73
C ILE A 232 -7.81 -6.46 5.66
N LEU A 233 -6.90 -7.01 6.49
CA LEU A 233 -7.24 -8.01 7.49
C LEU A 233 -8.24 -7.49 8.53
N LEU A 234 -8.06 -6.25 9.02
CA LEU A 234 -9.01 -5.61 9.93
C LEU A 234 -10.41 -5.54 9.29
N SER A 235 -10.49 -5.05 8.06
CA SER A 235 -11.77 -4.93 7.32
C SER A 235 -12.42 -6.29 7.09
N LEU A 236 -11.63 -7.31 6.73
CA LEU A 236 -12.10 -8.67 6.54
C LEU A 236 -12.58 -9.30 7.85
N GLN A 237 -11.89 -9.05 8.96
CA GLN A 237 -12.27 -9.53 10.28
C GLN A 237 -13.56 -8.87 10.77
N ILE A 238 -13.72 -7.55 10.61
CA ILE A 238 -14.97 -6.82 10.88
C ILE A 238 -16.14 -7.47 10.13
N ARG A 239 -15.97 -7.72 8.83
CA ARG A 239 -17.01 -8.35 8.00
C ARG A 239 -17.32 -9.77 8.43
N SER A 240 -16.29 -10.57 8.67
CA SER A 240 -16.44 -11.97 9.11
C SER A 240 -17.20 -12.05 10.44
N THR A 241 -16.88 -11.14 11.39
CA THR A 241 -17.60 -11.03 12.66
C THR A 241 -19.06 -10.65 12.45
N TYR A 242 -19.36 -9.68 11.57
CA TYR A 242 -20.73 -9.28 11.27
C TYR A 242 -21.55 -10.44 10.67
N LEU A 243 -20.95 -11.22 9.76
CA LEU A 243 -21.57 -12.42 9.17
C LEU A 243 -21.57 -13.65 10.11
N LYS A 244 -21.14 -13.49 11.37
CA LYS A 244 -21.05 -14.57 12.38
C LYS A 244 -20.15 -15.74 11.98
N TYR A 245 -19.18 -15.49 11.09
CA TYR A 245 -18.08 -16.42 10.88
C TYR A 245 -17.13 -16.40 12.07
N ARG A 246 -16.37 -17.49 12.25
CA ARG A 246 -15.32 -17.60 13.28
C ARG A 246 -13.95 -17.48 12.63
N PRO A 247 -13.43 -16.24 12.47
CA PRO A 247 -12.11 -16.04 11.91
C PRO A 247 -11.04 -16.45 12.93
N ASN A 248 -10.05 -17.19 12.46
CA ASN A 248 -8.86 -17.58 13.20
C ASN A 248 -7.63 -17.09 12.44
N VAL A 249 -6.73 -16.38 13.13
CA VAL A 249 -5.49 -15.87 12.54
C VAL A 249 -4.45 -16.99 12.54
N LYS A 250 -3.99 -17.38 11.35
CA LYS A 250 -2.86 -18.30 11.20
C LYS A 250 -1.68 -17.58 10.57
N PHE A 251 -0.48 -17.96 10.97
CA PHE A 251 0.76 -17.41 10.43
C PHE A 251 1.30 -18.28 9.30
N LEU A 252 1.32 -17.75 8.07
CA LEU A 252 2.00 -18.38 6.95
C LEU A 252 3.50 -18.35 7.22
N CYS A 253 4.14 -19.52 7.14
CA CYS A 253 5.56 -19.72 7.47
C CYS A 253 5.96 -19.20 8.87
N GLY A 254 5.01 -19.08 9.80
CA GLY A 254 5.25 -18.56 11.15
C GLY A 254 5.46 -17.04 11.25
N VAL A 255 5.38 -16.30 10.13
CA VAL A 255 5.72 -14.87 10.08
C VAL A 255 4.55 -14.01 9.63
N TRP A 256 3.81 -14.42 8.58
CA TRP A 256 2.83 -13.55 7.95
C TRP A 256 1.39 -13.87 8.39
N PRO A 257 0.63 -12.92 8.98
CA PRO A 257 -0.71 -13.20 9.47
C PRO A 257 -1.69 -13.37 8.31
N THR A 258 -2.54 -14.37 8.39
CA THR A 258 -3.56 -14.69 7.38
C THR A 258 -4.85 -15.12 8.07
N LEU A 259 -6.01 -14.83 7.48
CA LEU A 259 -7.31 -15.05 8.11
C LEU A 259 -7.95 -16.32 7.55
N HIS A 260 -8.07 -17.34 8.40
CA HIS A 260 -8.79 -18.57 8.09
C HIS A 260 -10.16 -18.56 8.73
N ILE A 261 -11.17 -19.02 7.98
CA ILE A 261 -12.51 -19.25 8.53
C ILE A 261 -12.59 -20.70 9.00
N GLU A 262 -12.99 -20.92 10.24
CA GLU A 262 -13.29 -22.27 10.71
C GLU A 262 -14.53 -22.82 10.00
N PRO A 263 -14.53 -24.09 9.55
CA PRO A 263 -15.73 -24.72 9.00
C PRO A 263 -16.87 -24.63 10.01
N GLN A 264 -18.05 -24.17 9.59
CA GLN A 264 -19.23 -24.30 10.43
C GLN A 264 -19.51 -25.79 10.61
N LYS A 265 -19.52 -26.27 11.86
CA LYS A 265 -20.04 -27.61 12.17
C LYS A 265 -21.50 -27.63 11.74
N THR A 266 -21.80 -28.33 10.65
CA THR A 266 -23.17 -28.70 10.31
C THR A 266 -23.69 -29.59 11.43
N SER A 267 -24.56 -29.04 12.28
CA SER A 267 -25.36 -29.81 13.24
C SER A 267 -26.52 -30.49 12.55
#